data_AF-A0AAV3X433-F1
#
_entry.id   AF-A0AAV3X433-F1
#
_cell.length_a   1.000
_cell.length_b   1.000
_cell.length_c   1.000
_cell.angle_alpha   90.00
_cell.angle_beta   90.00
_cell.angle_gamma   90.00
#
_symmetry.space_group_name_H-M   'P 1'
#
loop_
_entity.id
_entity.type
_entity.pdbx_description
1 polymer ?
#
loop_
_entity_poly.entity_id
_entity_poly.type
_entity_poly.pdbx_seq_one_letter_code
_entity_poly.pdbx_strand_id
1 'polypeptide(L)'
;MAAAAPAGGTKNQGRALAGCNFVAQDQIWKDHVGHEAAATKTWPANWNFLTTDYEELVREDFPNREPDKSKREAAKKAVKNLIEVPPVTPIDKYITVLPSTRPVPKTTAGQVGWRSTDKSLALEKYGGYAKPKGGLVKQLNWPQEGVD
;
A
#
# COMPACT_ATOMS: atom_id res chain seq x y z
N MET A 1 17.87 50.66 -44.34
CA MET A 1 18.13 49.39 -43.62
C MET A 1 19.60 49.36 -43.23
N ALA A 2 19.91 49.30 -41.95
CA ALA A 2 21.21 48.90 -41.41
C ALA A 2 20.94 48.26 -40.04
N ALA A 3 21.59 47.13 -39.75
CA ALA A 3 21.05 46.14 -38.82
C ALA A 3 21.39 46.41 -37.33
N ALA A 4 20.51 45.91 -36.46
CA ALA A 4 20.69 45.94 -35.01
C ALA A 4 21.82 45.01 -34.55
N ALA A 5 22.51 45.39 -33.48
CA ALA A 5 23.47 44.54 -32.79
C ALA A 5 22.77 43.45 -31.96
N PRO A 6 23.28 42.21 -31.93
CA PRO A 6 23.02 41.28 -30.85
C PRO A 6 24.15 41.34 -29.82
N ALA A 7 23.81 41.61 -28.56
CA ALA A 7 24.76 41.53 -27.46
C ALA A 7 25.27 40.08 -27.32
N GLY A 8 26.59 39.90 -27.36
CA GLY A 8 27.22 38.60 -27.14
C GLY A 8 26.97 38.13 -25.72
N GLY A 9 26.10 37.12 -25.56
CA GLY A 9 25.74 36.58 -24.26
C GLY A 9 26.95 36.10 -23.48
N THR A 10 27.16 36.65 -22.29
CA THR A 10 28.15 36.15 -21.34
C THR A 10 27.79 34.70 -21.00
N LYS A 11 28.62 33.75 -21.45
CA LYS A 11 28.52 32.36 -21.04
C LYS A 11 28.64 32.32 -19.51
N ASN A 12 27.59 31.83 -18.84
CA ASN A 12 27.63 31.56 -17.40
C ASN A 12 28.61 30.41 -17.11
N GLN A 13 29.91 30.69 -17.13
CA GLN A 13 30.85 29.89 -16.37
C GLN A 13 30.49 30.10 -14.89
N GLY A 14 30.20 29.00 -14.19
CA GLY A 14 29.89 29.05 -12.77
C GLY A 14 30.99 29.80 -12.04
N ARG A 15 30.65 30.92 -11.41
CA ARG A 15 31.61 31.76 -10.69
C ARG A 15 32.18 30.93 -9.55
N ALA A 16 33.41 30.44 -9.73
CA ALA A 16 34.14 29.76 -8.66
C ALA A 16 34.12 30.67 -7.42
N LEU A 17 33.69 30.10 -6.29
CA LEU A 17 33.55 30.84 -5.03
C LEU A 17 34.90 31.49 -4.69
N ALA A 18 34.93 32.83 -4.68
CA ALA A 18 36.12 33.60 -4.38
C ALA A 18 36.50 33.36 -2.91
N GLY A 19 37.40 32.39 -2.70
CA GLY A 19 37.76 31.87 -1.37
C GLY A 19 38.23 30.41 -1.38
N CYS A 20 37.85 29.60 -2.38
CA CYS A 20 38.35 28.23 -2.50
C CYS A 20 39.77 28.23 -3.08
N ASN A 21 40.77 28.05 -2.22
CA ASN A 21 42.16 27.80 -2.63
C ASN A 21 42.22 26.56 -3.54
N PHE A 22 42.85 26.67 -4.71
CA PHE A 22 43.00 25.54 -5.66
C PHE A 22 43.72 24.35 -5.01
N VAL A 23 44.65 24.60 -4.08
CA VAL A 23 45.32 23.56 -3.28
C VAL A 23 44.32 22.85 -2.36
N ALA A 24 43.35 23.57 -1.78
CA ALA A 24 42.32 22.95 -0.95
C ALA A 24 41.34 22.10 -1.79
N GLN A 25 41.00 22.55 -3.01
CA GLN A 25 40.20 21.75 -3.95
C GLN A 25 40.93 20.48 -4.40
N ASP A 26 42.22 20.58 -4.73
CA ASP A 26 43.06 19.43 -5.07
C ASP A 26 43.18 18.43 -3.90
N GLN A 27 43.31 18.90 -2.65
CA GLN A 27 43.33 18.02 -1.49
C GLN A 27 41.96 17.36 -1.20
N ILE A 28 40.84 18.08 -1.35
CA ILE A 28 39.49 17.49 -1.27
C ILE A 28 39.30 16.40 -2.33
N TRP A 29 39.78 16.64 -3.56
CA TRP A 29 39.70 15.65 -4.63
C TRP A 29 40.55 14.40 -4.33
N LYS A 30 41.78 14.57 -3.84
CA LYS A 30 42.65 13.46 -3.39
C LYS A 30 42.02 12.66 -2.25
N ASP A 31 41.40 13.34 -1.29
CA ASP A 31 40.71 12.71 -0.18
C ASP A 31 39.49 11.90 -0.64
N HIS A 32 38.67 12.43 -1.56
CA HIS A 32 37.58 11.68 -2.17
C HIS A 32 38.06 10.42 -2.93
N VAL A 33 39.13 10.53 -3.73
CA VAL A 33 39.71 9.38 -4.45
C VAL A 33 40.28 8.34 -3.46
N GLY A 34 40.90 8.80 -2.37
CA GLY A 34 41.35 7.93 -1.28
C GLY A 34 40.20 7.19 -0.59
N HIS A 35 39.11 7.90 -0.26
CA HIS A 35 37.90 7.33 0.30
C HIS A 35 37.20 6.36 -0.67
N GLU A 36 37.13 6.65 -1.97
CA GLU A 36 36.59 5.73 -2.98
C GLU A 36 37.40 4.44 -3.09
N ALA A 37 38.74 4.54 -3.08
CA ALA A 37 39.63 3.38 -3.11
C ALA A 37 39.57 2.55 -1.82
N ALA A 38 39.37 3.17 -0.65
CA ALA A 38 39.17 2.49 0.63
C ALA A 38 37.77 1.85 0.73
N ALA A 39 36.74 2.57 0.26
CA ALA A 39 35.38 2.08 0.17
C ALA A 39 35.31 0.87 -0.74
N THR A 40 35.89 0.91 -1.95
CA THR A 40 35.91 -0.23 -2.89
C THR A 40 36.51 -1.51 -2.29
N LYS A 41 37.52 -1.39 -1.41
CA LYS A 41 38.12 -2.54 -0.70
C LYS A 41 37.26 -3.06 0.45
N THR A 42 36.58 -2.16 1.16
CA THR A 42 35.76 -2.49 2.33
C THR A 42 34.32 -2.89 1.95
N TRP A 43 33.85 -2.44 0.80
CA TRP A 43 32.52 -2.67 0.26
C TRP A 43 32.17 -4.16 0.12
N PRO A 44 33.00 -5.02 -0.51
CA PRO A 44 32.67 -6.44 -0.60
C PRO A 44 32.67 -7.15 0.75
N ALA A 45 33.36 -6.65 1.78
CA ALA A 45 33.28 -7.24 3.13
C ALA A 45 31.93 -6.90 3.81
N ASN A 46 31.49 -5.65 3.73
CA ASN A 46 30.28 -5.17 4.40
C ASN A 46 28.99 -5.44 3.60
N TRP A 47 29.07 -5.53 2.27
CA TRP A 47 27.94 -5.56 1.36
C TRP A 47 27.92 -6.79 0.43
N ASN A 48 28.74 -7.82 0.69
CA ASN A 48 28.75 -9.07 -0.09
C ASN A 48 27.36 -9.68 -0.28
N PHE A 49 26.49 -9.49 0.71
CA PHE A 49 25.13 -10.00 0.71
C PHE A 49 24.24 -9.39 -0.39
N LEU A 50 24.62 -8.26 -0.99
CA LEU A 50 23.94 -7.69 -2.16
C LEU A 50 24.30 -8.42 -3.47
N THR A 51 25.46 -9.10 -3.51
CA THR A 51 25.92 -9.89 -4.67
C THR A 51 25.74 -11.40 -4.49
N THR A 52 25.42 -11.86 -3.27
CA THR A 52 25.25 -13.28 -2.94
C THR A 52 23.77 -13.67 -3.05
N ASP A 53 23.50 -14.90 -3.53
CA ASP A 53 22.14 -15.42 -3.58
C ASP A 53 21.52 -15.53 -2.16
N TYR A 54 20.26 -15.09 -2.02
CA TYR A 54 19.50 -15.19 -0.76
C TYR A 54 19.45 -16.61 -0.18
N GLU A 55 19.51 -17.63 -1.05
CA GLU A 55 19.52 -19.02 -0.61
C GLU A 55 20.82 -19.44 0.05
N GLU A 56 21.96 -18.76 -0.20
CA GLU A 56 23.24 -19.05 0.45
C GLU A 56 23.38 -18.29 1.77
N LEU A 57 22.97 -17.02 1.79
CA LEU A 57 22.94 -16.18 3.00
C LEU A 57 22.16 -16.81 4.15
N VAL A 58 21.09 -17.52 3.83
CA VAL A 58 20.12 -18.07 4.80
C VAL A 58 20.38 -19.57 5.07
N ARG A 59 21.50 -20.14 4.60
CA ARG A 59 21.90 -21.54 4.91
C ARG A 59 22.25 -21.73 6.37
N GLU A 60 23.01 -20.80 6.96
CA GLU A 60 23.53 -20.98 8.33
C GLU A 60 22.45 -20.70 9.38
N ASP A 61 21.58 -19.71 9.15
CA ASP A 61 20.43 -19.40 10.02
C ASP A 61 19.38 -20.52 10.06
N PHE A 62 19.25 -21.30 8.97
CA PHE A 62 18.23 -22.36 8.84
C PHE A 62 18.85 -23.67 8.33
N PRO A 63 19.66 -24.36 9.16
CA PRO A 63 20.42 -25.55 8.75
C PRO A 63 19.54 -26.74 8.32
N ASN A 64 18.29 -26.80 8.81
CA ASN A 64 17.31 -27.83 8.44
C ASN A 64 16.37 -27.41 7.29
N ARG A 65 16.66 -26.31 6.58
CA ARG A 65 15.86 -25.89 5.42
C ARG A 65 16.07 -26.87 4.26
N GLU A 66 14.99 -27.44 3.74
CA GLU A 66 15.06 -28.40 2.63
C GLU A 66 15.83 -27.80 1.43
N PRO A 67 16.95 -28.42 0.99
CA PRO A 67 17.76 -27.90 -0.11
C PRO A 67 17.09 -28.14 -1.48
N ASP A 68 16.19 -29.10 -1.57
CA ASP A 68 15.39 -29.38 -2.76
C ASP A 68 14.39 -28.26 -3.03
N LYS A 69 14.69 -27.42 -4.04
CA LYS A 69 13.77 -26.40 -4.55
C LYS A 69 12.39 -27.00 -4.87
N SER A 70 12.37 -28.20 -5.47
CA SER A 70 11.14 -28.94 -5.80
C SER A 70 10.28 -29.28 -4.57
N LYS A 71 10.89 -29.72 -3.45
CA LYS A 71 10.16 -30.01 -2.21
C LYS A 71 9.64 -28.74 -1.57
N ARG A 72 10.44 -27.67 -1.55
CA ARG A 72 10.03 -26.35 -1.05
C ARG A 72 8.84 -25.77 -1.82
N GLU A 73 8.86 -25.83 -3.16
CA GLU A 73 7.73 -25.33 -3.95
C GLU A 73 6.49 -26.24 -3.81
N ALA A 74 6.65 -27.55 -3.60
CA ALA A 74 5.56 -28.44 -3.23
C ALA A 74 4.97 -28.09 -1.85
N ALA A 75 5.81 -27.81 -0.84
CA ALA A 75 5.39 -27.40 0.50
C ALA A 75 4.66 -26.04 0.46
N LYS A 76 5.19 -25.04 -0.26
CA LYS A 76 4.51 -23.76 -0.51
C LYS A 76 3.15 -23.95 -1.19
N LYS A 77 3.06 -24.84 -2.19
CA LYS A 77 1.80 -25.15 -2.87
C LYS A 77 0.80 -25.83 -1.93
N ALA A 78 1.24 -26.74 -1.06
CA ALA A 78 0.41 -27.36 -0.04
C ALA A 78 -0.11 -26.34 0.98
N VAL A 79 0.73 -25.41 1.45
CA VAL A 79 0.34 -24.30 2.34
C VAL A 79 -0.65 -23.36 1.65
N LYS A 80 -0.41 -22.99 0.39
CA LYS A 80 -1.35 -22.16 -0.41
C LYS A 80 -2.73 -22.80 -0.50
N ASN A 81 -2.80 -24.11 -0.78
CA ASN A 81 -4.05 -24.86 -0.83
C ASN A 81 -4.78 -24.94 0.52
N LEU A 82 -4.09 -24.73 1.65
CA LEU A 82 -4.68 -24.71 2.99
C LEU A 82 -5.19 -23.32 3.40
N ILE A 83 -4.58 -22.26 2.86
CA ILE A 83 -4.97 -20.85 3.07
C ILE A 83 -6.13 -20.45 2.14
N GLU A 84 -6.16 -20.99 0.92
CA GLU A 84 -7.26 -20.77 -0.02
C GLU A 84 -8.51 -21.55 0.42
N VAL A 85 -9.31 -20.91 1.28
CA VAL A 85 -10.66 -21.38 1.63
C VAL A 85 -11.43 -21.63 0.33
N PRO A 86 -11.95 -22.86 0.10
CA PRO A 86 -12.74 -23.13 -1.10
C PRO A 86 -13.96 -22.19 -1.13
N PRO A 87 -14.39 -21.69 -2.31
CA PRO A 87 -15.50 -20.75 -2.41
C PRO A 87 -16.71 -21.34 -1.69
N VAL A 88 -17.14 -20.66 -0.62
CA VAL A 88 -17.89 -21.24 0.51
C VAL A 88 -19.05 -22.13 0.07
N THR A 89 -19.77 -21.71 -0.97
CA THR A 89 -20.61 -22.57 -1.81
C THR A 89 -20.66 -22.03 -3.23
N PRO A 90 -21.04 -22.83 -4.25
CA PRO A 90 -21.76 -22.28 -5.38
C PRO A 90 -23.09 -21.73 -4.86
N ILE A 91 -23.16 -20.40 -4.70
CA ILE A 91 -24.29 -19.65 -4.10
C ILE A 91 -25.65 -20.11 -4.65
N ASP A 92 -25.70 -20.41 -5.95
CA ASP A 92 -26.87 -20.89 -6.69
C ASP A 92 -27.53 -22.16 -6.10
N LYS A 93 -26.76 -23.03 -5.43
CA LYS A 93 -27.30 -24.25 -4.78
C LYS A 93 -28.03 -23.99 -3.46
N TYR A 94 -27.83 -22.83 -2.84
CA TYR A 94 -28.31 -22.53 -1.48
C TYR A 94 -29.09 -21.21 -1.38
N ILE A 95 -28.96 -20.32 -2.36
CA ILE A 95 -29.68 -19.04 -2.45
C ILE A 95 -30.48 -19.02 -3.75
N THR A 96 -31.65 -19.66 -3.74
CA THR A 96 -32.61 -19.59 -4.85
C THR A 96 -33.26 -18.21 -4.89
N VAL A 97 -32.76 -17.32 -5.74
CA VAL A 97 -33.36 -15.99 -5.95
C VAL A 97 -34.64 -16.13 -6.77
N LEU A 98 -35.77 -16.31 -6.08
CA LEU A 98 -37.08 -16.32 -6.71
C LEU A 98 -37.39 -14.94 -7.35
N PRO A 99 -38.12 -14.91 -8.49
CA PRO A 99 -38.49 -13.65 -9.14
C PRO A 99 -39.33 -12.76 -8.21
N SER A 100 -39.12 -11.45 -8.31
CA SER A 100 -39.86 -10.45 -7.54
C SER A 100 -41.37 -10.60 -7.74
N THR A 101 -42.13 -10.61 -6.64
CA THR A 101 -43.60 -10.74 -6.64
C THR A 101 -44.33 -9.58 -7.33
N ARG A 102 -43.64 -8.47 -7.67
CA ARG A 102 -44.22 -7.29 -8.35
C ARG A 102 -43.35 -6.82 -9.54
N PRO A 103 -43.81 -6.92 -10.81
CA PRO A 103 -44.13 -5.81 -11.71
C PRO A 103 -43.16 -4.66 -12.08
N VAL A 104 -41.84 -4.71 -11.77
CA VAL A 104 -40.74 -3.73 -12.06
C VAL A 104 -41.07 -2.55 -13.04
N PRO A 105 -40.82 -1.26 -12.68
CA PRO A 105 -41.52 -0.13 -13.28
C PRO A 105 -40.95 0.19 -14.65
N LYS A 106 -41.83 0.71 -15.50
CA LYS A 106 -41.43 1.29 -16.78
C LYS A 106 -40.96 2.75 -16.67
N THR A 107 -41.17 3.42 -15.53
CA THR A 107 -40.88 4.84 -15.34
C THR A 107 -40.00 5.09 -14.12
N THR A 108 -39.07 6.05 -14.22
CA THR A 108 -38.17 6.45 -13.12
C THR A 108 -38.94 7.00 -11.93
N ALA A 109 -39.99 7.78 -12.17
CA ALA A 109 -40.89 8.25 -11.10
C ALA A 109 -41.56 7.07 -10.36
N GLY A 110 -41.91 5.99 -11.06
CA GLY A 110 -42.45 4.76 -10.48
C GLY A 110 -41.43 3.87 -9.75
N GLN A 111 -40.13 4.18 -9.82
CA GLN A 111 -39.12 3.55 -8.96
C GLN A 111 -39.12 4.15 -7.55
N VAL A 112 -39.43 5.45 -7.44
CA VAL A 112 -39.45 6.15 -6.15
C VAL A 112 -40.57 5.60 -5.29
N GLY A 113 -40.20 5.01 -4.16
CA GLY A 113 -41.14 4.57 -3.14
C GLY A 113 -41.98 3.33 -3.48
N TRP A 114 -41.76 2.65 -4.63
CA TRP A 114 -42.51 1.43 -4.97
C TRP A 114 -42.51 0.43 -3.82
N ARG A 115 -41.32 -0.09 -3.47
CA ARG A 115 -41.26 -1.19 -2.50
C ARG A 115 -41.75 -0.73 -1.13
N SER A 116 -41.53 0.54 -0.77
CA SER A 116 -42.02 1.11 0.50
C SER A 116 -43.55 1.30 0.60
N THR A 117 -44.32 1.11 -0.48
CA THR A 117 -45.79 0.97 -0.36
C THR A 117 -46.21 -0.32 0.34
N ASP A 118 -45.36 -1.35 0.35
CA ASP A 118 -45.57 -2.56 1.12
C ASP A 118 -45.15 -2.33 2.57
N LYS A 119 -46.05 -2.55 3.53
CA LYS A 119 -45.79 -2.36 4.97
C LYS A 119 -44.63 -3.22 5.48
N SER A 120 -44.31 -4.34 4.81
CA SER A 120 -43.17 -5.19 5.14
C SER A 120 -41.82 -4.66 4.63
N LEU A 121 -41.85 -3.78 3.61
CA LEU A 121 -40.68 -3.20 2.94
C LEU A 121 -40.60 -1.66 3.13
N ALA A 122 -41.41 -1.12 4.05
CA ALA A 122 -41.43 0.30 4.39
C ALA A 122 -40.10 0.70 5.03
N LEU A 123 -39.47 1.76 4.50
CA LEU A 123 -38.21 2.31 5.03
C LEU A 123 -38.40 2.86 6.45
N GLU A 124 -39.56 3.47 6.71
CA GLU A 124 -39.96 4.03 8.00
C GLU A 124 -40.48 2.96 8.97
N LYS A 125 -39.63 1.98 9.33
CA LYS A 125 -40.00 0.92 10.29
C LYS A 125 -40.32 1.45 11.69
N TYR A 126 -39.73 2.59 12.08
CA TYR A 126 -39.89 3.21 13.39
C TYR A 126 -40.46 4.64 13.32
N GLY A 127 -40.54 5.23 12.12
CA GLY A 127 -41.06 6.57 11.86
C GLY A 127 -40.25 7.71 12.49
N GLY A 128 -40.68 8.94 12.24
CA GLY A 128 -40.13 10.17 12.86
C GLY A 128 -40.30 10.26 14.39
N TYR A 129 -40.88 9.25 15.04
CA TYR A 129 -41.04 9.15 16.50
C TYR A 129 -40.00 8.25 17.17
N ALA A 130 -38.98 7.79 16.43
CA ALA A 130 -37.84 7.08 16.98
C ALA A 130 -37.14 7.93 18.06
N LYS A 131 -37.45 7.66 19.33
CA LYS A 131 -36.79 8.31 20.47
C LYS A 131 -35.28 8.04 20.37
N PRO A 132 -34.41 9.04 20.57
CA PRO A 132 -32.98 8.78 20.66
C PRO A 132 -32.74 7.79 21.81
N LYS A 133 -31.99 6.71 21.53
CA LYS A 133 -31.79 5.58 22.46
C LYS A 133 -30.97 5.92 23.72
N GLY A 134 -30.76 7.20 24.01
CA GLY A 134 -29.81 7.70 25.01
C GLY A 134 -28.36 7.57 24.54
N GLY A 135 -27.45 8.27 25.21
CA GLY A 135 -26.00 8.10 25.00
C GLY A 135 -25.52 6.71 25.42
N LEU A 136 -24.41 6.25 24.83
CA LEU A 136 -23.85 4.90 25.01
C LEU A 136 -23.66 4.53 26.49
N VAL A 137 -23.16 5.48 27.30
CA VAL A 137 -22.98 5.40 28.76
C VAL A 137 -24.25 4.89 29.46
N LYS A 138 -25.42 5.44 29.10
CA LYS A 138 -26.72 5.08 29.69
C LYS A 138 -27.29 3.77 29.15
N GLN A 139 -26.89 3.34 27.95
CA GLN A 139 -27.29 2.04 27.39
C GLN A 139 -26.50 0.88 28.02
N LEU A 140 -25.24 1.14 28.39
CA LEU A 140 -24.31 0.15 28.94
C LEU A 140 -24.23 0.16 30.47
N ASN A 141 -24.98 1.04 31.15
CA ASN A 141 -24.85 1.34 32.59
C ASN A 141 -23.39 1.57 33.02
N TRP A 142 -22.61 2.29 32.19
CA TRP A 142 -21.20 2.52 32.43
C TRP A 142 -21.03 3.41 33.69
N PRO A 143 -20.15 3.06 34.66
CA PRO A 143 -19.85 3.95 35.78
C PRO A 143 -19.27 5.27 35.28
N GLN A 144 -19.64 6.38 35.96
CA GLN A 144 -19.21 7.72 35.57
C GLN A 144 -17.68 7.87 35.56
N GLU A 145 -16.98 7.08 36.38
CA GLU A 145 -15.52 6.95 36.49
C GLU A 145 -14.82 6.48 35.20
N GLY A 146 -15.56 5.87 34.26
CA GLY A 146 -15.05 5.45 32.96
C GLY A 146 -15.34 6.44 31.82
N VAL A 147 -15.75 7.66 32.16
CA VAL A 147 -16.11 8.74 31.21
C VAL A 147 -15.36 10.01 31.61
N ASP A 148 -14.02 9.92 31.56
CA ASP A 148 -13.04 11.00 31.79
C ASP A 148 -11.81 10.74 30.88
#